data_AF-A0A968T0J5-F1
#
_entry.id   AF-A0A968T0J5-F1
#
_cell.length_a   1.000
_cell.length_b   1.000
_cell.length_c   1.000
_cell.angle_alpha   90.00
_cell.angle_beta   90.00
_cell.angle_gamma   90.00
#
_symmetry.space_group_name_H-M   'P 1'
#
loop_
_entity.id
_entity.type
_entity.pdbx_description
1 polymer ?
#
loop_
_entity_poly.entity_id
_entity_poly.type
_entity_poly.pdbx_seq_one_letter_code
_entity_poly.pdbx_strand_id
1 'polypeptide(L)' 'MAKIWHCKVANYTIARSTLSEHLKELKNAGLIQGEINSPYIKYCINRENWEEAKIILAGFL' A
#
# COMPACT_ATOMS: atom_id res chain seq x y z
N MET A 1 1.66 -18.62 -25.76
CA MET A 1 2.56 -17.59 -25.17
C MET A 1 1.72 -16.47 -24.56
N ALA A 2 0.97 -16.80 -23.51
CA ALA A 2 -0.16 -16.00 -23.05
C ALA A 2 0.21 -15.09 -21.87
N LYS A 3 0.12 -13.78 -22.11
CA LYS A 3 -0.51 -12.76 -21.25
C LYS A 3 -0.36 -12.97 -19.73
N ILE A 4 0.65 -12.34 -19.13
CA ILE A 4 0.71 -12.17 -17.66
C ILE A 4 0.70 -10.67 -17.32
N TRP A 5 -0.53 -10.16 -17.24
CA TRP A 5 -0.99 -9.17 -16.26
C TRP A 5 -0.20 -7.86 -16.13
N HIS A 6 -0.56 -6.94 -17.02
CA HIS A 6 -0.72 -5.54 -16.63
C HIS A 6 -1.44 -5.47 -15.28
N CYS A 7 -0.76 -5.03 -14.22
CA CYS A 7 -1.41 -4.34 -13.12
C CYS A 7 -2.09 -3.10 -13.71
N LYS A 8 -3.35 -3.28 -14.13
CA LYS A 8 -4.23 -2.18 -14.49
C LYS A 8 -4.67 -1.62 -13.15
N VAL A 9 -3.99 -0.56 -12.69
CA VAL A 9 -4.57 0.38 -11.74
C VAL A 9 -5.80 0.92 -12.47
N ALA A 10 -6.94 0.27 -12.25
CA ALA A 10 -8.17 0.62 -12.90
C ALA A 10 -8.56 2.00 -12.37
N ASN A 11 -8.43 3.00 -13.24
CA ASN A 11 -9.05 4.32 -13.12
C ASN A 11 -8.45 5.29 -12.07
N TYR A 12 -7.12 5.46 -12.05
CA TYR A 12 -6.51 6.62 -11.40
C TYR A 12 -5.26 7.10 -12.16
N THR A 13 -5.16 8.41 -12.42
CA THR A 13 -4.06 9.05 -13.18
C THR A 13 -2.78 9.20 -12.35
N ILE A 14 -2.38 8.19 -11.59
CA ILE A 14 -1.12 8.21 -10.82
C ILE A 14 -0.09 7.31 -11.51
N ALA A 15 1.13 7.82 -11.66
CA ALA A 15 2.25 7.06 -12.19
C ALA A 15 2.62 5.89 -11.28
N ARG A 16 3.08 4.77 -11.85
CA ARG A 16 3.48 3.58 -11.07
C ARG A 16 4.60 3.89 -10.06
N SER A 17 5.55 4.76 -10.41
CA SER A 17 6.61 5.22 -9.50
C SER A 17 6.03 5.88 -8.26
N THR A 18 5.09 6.80 -8.45
CA THR A 18 4.39 7.50 -7.37
C THR A 18 3.61 6.54 -6.48
N LEU A 19 2.91 5.55 -7.05
CA LEU A 19 2.22 4.53 -6.26
C LEU A 19 3.20 3.71 -5.41
N SER A 20 4.31 3.27 -5.99
CA SER A 20 5.35 2.54 -5.26
C SER A 20 5.96 3.37 -4.13
N GLU A 21 6.14 4.66 -4.34
CA GLU A 21 6.65 5.58 -3.33
C GLU A 21 5.67 5.71 -2.15
N HIS A 22 4.38 5.92 -2.41
CA HIS A 22 3.36 5.96 -1.35
C HIS A 22 3.28 4.65 -0.56
N LEU A 23 3.34 3.49 -1.24
CA LEU A 23 3.33 2.19 -0.56
C LEU A 23 4.58 1.98 0.31
N LYS A 24 5.73 2.51 -0.12
CA LYS A 24 6.96 2.49 0.69
C LYS A 24 6.80 3.33 1.95
N GLU A 25 6.25 4.54 1.84
CA GLU A 25 6.00 5.41 3.00
C GLU A 25 4.97 4.83 3.96
N LEU A 26 3.87 4.26 3.45
CA LEU A 26 2.87 3.57 4.27
C LEU A 26 3.45 2.36 5.02
N LYS A 27 4.39 1.64 4.38
CA LYS A 27 5.10 0.53 5.03
C LYS A 27 6.08 1.04 6.09
N ASN A 28 6.82 2.11 5.79
CA ASN A 28 7.72 2.75 6.76
C ASN A 28 6.96 3.28 7.98
N ALA A 29 5.76 3.83 7.78
CA ALA A 29 4.86 4.27 8.85
C ALA A 29 4.22 3.10 9.64
N GLY A 30 4.47 1.85 9.25
CA GLY A 30 3.93 0.66 9.91
C GLY A 30 2.43 0.42 9.70
N LEU A 31 1.77 1.18 8.84
CA LEU A 31 0.33 1.06 8.56
C LEU A 31 0.02 -0.15 7.66
N ILE A 32 0.97 -0.51 6.80
CA ILE A 32 0.90 -1.72 5.98
C ILE A 32 2.11 -2.61 6.23
N GLN A 33 1.89 -3.91 6.09
CA GLN A 33 2.88 -4.96 6.21
C GLN A 33 2.83 -5.85 4.96
N GLY A 34 3.92 -6.53 4.65
CA GLY A 34 3.97 -7.38 3.47
C GLY A 34 5.37 -7.51 2.90
N GLU A 35 5.58 -8.63 2.23
CA GLU A 35 6.85 -8.99 1.60
C GLU A 35 6.73 -8.90 0.08
N ILE A 36 7.81 -8.46 -0.56
CA ILE A 36 7.93 -8.45 -2.01
C ILE A 36 8.34 -9.86 -2.43
N ASN A 37 7.37 -10.74 -2.61
CA ASN A 37 7.61 -12.10 -3.10
C ASN A 37 7.36 -12.13 -4.61
N SER A 38 8.44 -11.97 -5.39
CA SER A 38 8.37 -11.97 -6.86
C SER A 38 7.57 -13.17 -7.37
N PRO A 39 6.59 -13.01 -8.30
CA PRO A 39 6.24 -11.80 -9.06
C PRO A 39 5.08 -10.97 -8.46
N TYR A 40 4.59 -11.33 -7.27
CA TYR A 40 3.40 -10.71 -6.67
C TYR A 40 3.75 -9.90 -5.43
N ILE A 41 3.45 -8.60 -5.49
CA ILE A 41 3.59 -7.73 -4.34
C ILE A 41 2.30 -7.82 -3.52
N LYS A 42 2.37 -8.42 -2.33
CA LYS A 42 1.22 -8.53 -1.42
C LYS A 42 1.45 -7.63 -0.20
N TYR A 43 0.60 -6.62 -0.07
CA TYR A 43 0.50 -5.80 1.13
C TYR A 43 -0.79 -6.14 1.89
N CYS A 44 -0.70 -6.15 3.20
CA CYS A 44 -1.79 -6.32 4.15
C CYS A 44 -1.79 -5.10 5.09
N ILE A 45 -2.95 -4.62 5.49
CA ILE A 45 -3.05 -3.56 6.52
C ILE A 45 -2.61 -4.14 7.86
N ASN A 46 -1.79 -3.41 8.60
CA ASN A 46 -1.51 -3.70 9.99
C ASN A 46 -2.67 -3.14 10.84
N ARG A 47 -3.53 -4.02 11.35
CA ARG A 47 -4.76 -3.62 12.06
C ARG A 47 -4.46 -2.88 13.36
N GLU A 48 -3.46 -3.32 14.11
CA GLU A 48 -3.09 -2.73 15.41
C GLU A 48 -2.64 -1.28 15.20
N ASN A 49 -1.66 -1.07 14.32
CA ASN A 49 -1.18 0.28 13.99
C ASN A 49 -2.27 1.15 13.34
N TRP A 50 -3.20 0.54 12.60
CA TRP A 50 -4.31 1.26 11.98
C TRP A 50 -5.33 1.78 13.02
N GLU A 51 -5.59 1.00 14.07
CA GLU A 51 -6.44 1.43 15.18
C GLU A 51 -5.80 2.57 15.98
N GLU A 52 -4.50 2.47 16.26
CA GLU A 52 -3.73 3.54 16.90
C GLU A 52 -3.74 4.82 16.05
N ALA A 53 -3.47 4.70 14.75
CA ALA A 53 -3.49 5.83 13.83
C ALA A 53 -4.85 6.53 13.79
N LYS A 54 -5.96 5.78 13.86
CA LYS A 54 -7.30 6.38 13.93
C LYS A 54 -7.51 7.19 15.19
N ILE A 55 -7.06 6.70 16.35
CA ILE A 55 -7.19 7.40 17.63
C ILE A 55 -6.40 8.71 17.56
N ILE A 56 -5.16 8.65 17.08
CA ILE A 56 -4.29 9.81 16.91
C ILE A 56 -4.94 10.83 15.97
N LEU A 57 -5.37 10.41 14.78
CA LEU A 57 -6.00 11.29 13.79
C LEU A 57 -7.31 11.90 14.29
N ALA A 58 -8.10 11.15 15.06
CA ALA A 58 -9.32 11.67 15.69
C ALA A 58 -9.04 12.74 16.75
N GLY A 59 -7.85 12.75 17.37
CA GLY A 59 -7.42 13.82 18.28
C GLY A 59 -6.88 15.07 17.57
N PHE A 60 -6.58 14.99 16.26
CA PHE A 60 -6.12 16.13 15.45
C PHE A 60 -7.25 16.90 14.76
N LEU A 61 -8.44 16.30 14.62
CA LEU A 61 -9.64 16.89 13.99
C LEU A 61 -10.58 17.49 15.02
#